data_AF-A0A1B7WCW3-F1
#
_entry.id   AF-A0A1B7WCW3-F1
#
_cell.length_a   1.000
_cell.length_b   1.000
_cell.length_c   1.000
_cell.angle_alpha   90.00
_cell.angle_beta   90.00
_cell.angle_gamma   90.00
#
_symmetry.space_group_name_H-M   'P 1'
#
loop_
_entity.id
_entity.type
_entity.pdbx_description
1 polymer ?
#
loop_
_entity_poly.entity_id
_entity_poly.type
_entity_poly.pdbx_seq_one_letter_code
_entity_poly.pdbx_strand_id
1 'polypeptide(L)'
;MKYLTLKQKQDLVEIADSYPNLQCVQCALAIKNYLQLARIPGKLIKINTQADLDYRNCFLYDDSIGGDAISETGYHEGIIVIIDGMEIVFDNHHPQGIAKVEWLGNFQFFGKIHLGQELIVTEENF
;
A
#
# COMPACT_ATOMS: atom_id res chain seq x y z
N MET A 1 8.64 5.07 21.87
CA MET A 1 7.84 4.51 20.77
C MET A 1 7.23 3.21 21.28
N LYS A 2 5.91 2.99 21.13
CA LYS A 2 5.31 1.69 21.49
C LYS A 2 5.49 0.74 20.32
N TYR A 3 6.08 -0.42 20.60
CA TYR A 3 6.18 -1.51 19.63
C TYR A 3 4.81 -2.18 19.45
N LEU A 4 4.53 -2.66 18.24
CA LEU A 4 3.40 -3.56 18.02
C LEU A 4 3.64 -4.87 18.77
N THR A 5 2.65 -5.30 19.54
CA THR A 5 2.62 -6.65 20.12
C THR A 5 2.51 -7.72 19.02
N LEU A 6 2.87 -8.97 19.35
CA LEU A 6 2.72 -10.09 18.43
C LEU A 6 1.28 -10.23 17.92
N LYS A 7 0.30 -10.09 18.81
CA LYS A 7 -1.12 -10.12 18.44
C LYS A 7 -1.48 -8.99 17.48
N GLN A 8 -0.99 -7.76 17.71
CA GLN A 8 -1.26 -6.65 16.79
C GLN A 8 -0.65 -6.86 15.40
N LYS A 9 0.54 -7.48 15.33
CA LYS A 9 1.13 -7.85 14.04
C LYS A 9 0.28 -8.91 13.33
N GLN A 10 -0.21 -9.92 14.06
CA GLN A 10 -1.11 -10.95 13.51
C GLN A 10 -2.45 -10.37 13.04
N ASP A 11 -3.07 -9.50 13.84
CA ASP A 11 -4.33 -8.85 13.47
C ASP A 11 -4.17 -8.05 12.16
N LEU A 12 -3.05 -7.34 11.97
CA LEU A 12 -2.76 -6.62 10.71
C LEU A 12 -2.65 -7.55 9.50
N VAL A 13 -1.95 -8.68 9.66
CA VAL A 13 -1.80 -9.71 8.63
C VAL A 13 -3.18 -10.25 8.24
N GLU A 14 -3.99 -10.65 9.22
CA GLU A 14 -5.32 -11.22 8.98
C GLU A 14 -6.27 -10.23 8.30
N ILE A 15 -6.23 -8.96 8.69
CA ILE A 15 -7.03 -7.91 8.03
C ILE A 15 -6.57 -7.77 6.58
N ALA A 16 -5.27 -7.61 6.34
CA ALA A 16 -4.74 -7.38 5.00
C ALA A 16 -5.02 -8.55 4.05
N ASP A 17 -4.86 -9.79 4.51
CA ASP A 17 -5.06 -11.02 3.74
C ASP A 17 -6.54 -11.28 3.40
N SER A 18 -7.48 -10.60 4.06
CA SER A 18 -8.92 -10.75 3.81
C SER A 18 -9.42 -10.06 2.54
N TYR A 19 -8.58 -9.27 1.87
CA TYR A 19 -8.95 -8.47 0.71
C TYR A 19 -8.28 -9.01 -0.57
N PRO A 20 -9.04 -9.40 -1.59
CA PRO A 20 -8.48 -9.87 -2.87
C PRO A 20 -7.88 -8.71 -3.69
N ASN A 21 -7.36 -9.06 -4.88
CA ASN A 21 -6.89 -8.10 -5.88
C ASN A 21 -7.92 -6.99 -6.15
N LEU A 22 -7.44 -5.78 -6.44
CA LEU A 22 -8.24 -4.57 -6.70
C LEU A 22 -9.06 -4.04 -5.49
N GLN A 23 -8.79 -4.50 -4.26
CA GLN A 23 -9.47 -4.04 -3.04
C GLN A 23 -8.57 -3.28 -2.05
N CYS A 24 -7.55 -2.59 -2.55
CA CYS A 24 -6.58 -1.86 -1.72
C CYS A 24 -7.23 -0.77 -0.85
N VAL A 25 -8.26 -0.07 -1.35
CA VAL A 25 -8.96 0.99 -0.60
C VAL A 25 -9.70 0.42 0.62
N GLN A 26 -10.42 -0.70 0.42
CA GLN A 26 -11.15 -1.37 1.50
C GLN A 26 -10.18 -1.95 2.54
N CYS A 27 -9.06 -2.53 2.09
CA CYS A 27 -7.99 -3.02 2.95
C CYS A 27 -7.38 -1.89 3.78
N ALA A 28 -6.97 -0.79 3.16
CA ALA A 28 -6.38 0.35 3.84
C ALA A 28 -7.34 0.96 4.88
N LEU A 29 -8.63 1.06 4.54
CA LEU A 29 -9.67 1.53 5.47
C LEU A 29 -9.82 0.61 6.69
N ALA A 30 -9.82 -0.71 6.47
CA ALA A 30 -9.95 -1.69 7.56
C ALA A 30 -8.74 -1.67 8.50
N ILE A 31 -7.53 -1.61 7.95
CA ILE A 31 -6.30 -1.49 8.73
C ILE A 31 -6.30 -0.15 9.51
N LYS A 32 -6.63 0.97 8.86
CA LYS A 32 -6.74 2.28 9.52
C LYS A 32 -7.71 2.24 10.71
N ASN A 33 -8.90 1.69 10.52
CA ASN A 33 -9.90 1.58 11.58
C ASN A 33 -9.40 0.75 12.77
N TYR A 34 -8.75 -0.39 12.49
CA TYR A 34 -8.15 -1.22 13.52
C TYR A 34 -7.08 -0.46 14.33
N LEU A 35 -6.15 0.22 13.64
CA LEU A 35 -5.07 0.97 14.28
C LEU A 35 -5.62 2.12 15.14
N GLN A 36 -6.63 2.86 14.65
CA GLN A 36 -7.26 3.94 15.41
C GLN A 36 -7.96 3.41 16.69
N LEU A 37 -8.68 2.29 16.60
CA LEU A 37 -9.29 1.64 17.77
C LEU A 37 -8.25 1.18 18.78
N ALA A 38 -7.13 0.64 18.30
CA ALA A 38 -5.99 0.22 19.12
C ALA A 38 -5.13 1.41 19.62
N ARG A 39 -5.44 2.65 19.20
CA ARG A 39 -4.68 3.88 19.47
C ARG A 39 -3.21 3.78 19.04
N ILE A 40 -3.00 3.19 17.87
CA ILE A 40 -1.70 3.03 17.23
C ILE A 40 -1.62 4.09 16.11
N PRO A 41 -0.62 4.98 16.13
CA PRO A 41 -0.46 5.97 15.06
C PRO A 41 -0.06 5.27 13.75
N GLY A 42 -0.53 5.81 12.64
CA GLY A 42 -0.19 5.34 11.31
C GLY A 42 -0.35 6.44 10.26
N LYS A 43 -0.03 6.11 9.01
CA LYS A 43 -0.30 6.97 7.86
C LYS A 43 -0.98 6.20 6.77
N LEU A 44 -1.94 6.83 6.11
CA LEU A 44 -2.42 6.37 4.81
C LEU A 44 -1.40 6.81 3.75
N ILE A 45 -0.90 5.88 2.95
CA ILE A 45 -0.09 6.18 1.77
C ILE A 45 -0.93 5.88 0.53
N LYS A 46 -0.94 6.82 -0.41
CA LYS A 46 -1.60 6.66 -1.71
C LYS A 46 -0.61 6.93 -2.83
N ILE A 47 -0.66 6.11 -3.86
CA ILE A 47 0.06 6.35 -5.10
C ILE A 47 -0.92 6.65 -6.24
N ASN A 48 -0.48 7.48 -7.17
CA ASN A 48 -1.18 7.83 -8.39
C ASN A 48 -0.20 7.80 -9.56
N THR A 49 -0.54 7.03 -10.60
CA THR A 49 0.23 6.88 -11.84
C THR A 49 -0.11 7.93 -12.89
N GLN A 50 -0.95 8.92 -12.56
CA GLN A 50 -1.41 10.00 -13.45
C GLN A 50 -2.26 9.48 -14.63
N ALA A 51 -3.13 8.50 -14.35
CA ALA A 51 -4.04 7.90 -15.33
C ALA A 51 -5.07 8.89 -15.92
N ASP A 52 -5.32 10.01 -15.24
CA ASP A 52 -6.10 11.14 -15.72
C ASP A 52 -5.43 11.90 -16.88
N LEU A 53 -4.08 11.87 -16.95
CA LEU A 53 -3.30 12.47 -18.03
C LEU A 53 -3.03 11.48 -19.17
N ASP A 54 -2.90 10.19 -18.87
CA ASP A 54 -2.68 9.13 -19.85
C ASP A 54 -3.33 7.81 -19.39
N TYR A 55 -4.39 7.38 -20.10
CA TYR A 55 -5.16 6.19 -19.75
C TYR A 55 -4.34 4.89 -19.72
N ARG A 56 -3.17 4.86 -20.37
CA ARG A 56 -2.27 3.69 -20.32
C ARG A 56 -1.68 3.47 -18.94
N ASN A 57 -1.70 4.49 -18.09
CA ASN A 57 -1.27 4.42 -16.71
C ASN A 57 -2.33 3.83 -15.76
N CYS A 58 -3.53 3.51 -16.25
CA CYS A 58 -4.57 2.85 -15.45
C CYS A 58 -4.12 1.51 -14.86
N PHE A 59 -3.31 0.75 -15.61
CA PHE A 59 -2.83 -0.56 -15.17
C PHE A 59 -1.53 -0.42 -14.38
N LEU A 60 -1.63 -0.76 -13.11
CA LEU A 60 -0.50 -0.81 -12.18
C LEU A 60 -0.18 -2.26 -11.85
N TYR A 61 1.09 -2.60 -11.85
CA TYR A 61 1.61 -3.93 -11.51
C TYR A 61 2.60 -3.84 -10.35
N ASP A 62 2.78 -4.96 -9.65
CA ASP A 62 3.78 -5.12 -8.60
C ASP A 62 4.72 -6.27 -8.95
N ASP A 63 6.00 -5.95 -9.14
CA ASP A 63 7.04 -6.91 -9.56
C ASP A 63 7.31 -8.01 -8.51
N SER A 64 6.93 -7.82 -7.25
CA SER A 64 7.23 -8.76 -6.17
C SER A 64 6.24 -9.94 -6.08
N ILE A 65 5.02 -9.76 -6.59
CA ILE A 65 3.96 -10.79 -6.53
C ILE A 65 3.60 -11.37 -7.90
N GLY A 66 3.92 -10.66 -8.99
CA GLY A 66 3.61 -11.09 -10.36
C GLY A 66 2.09 -11.23 -10.63
N GLY A 67 1.74 -11.57 -11.87
CA GLY A 67 0.34 -11.82 -12.27
C GLY A 67 -0.36 -10.61 -12.87
N ASP A 68 -1.67 -10.51 -12.63
CA ASP A 68 -2.54 -9.46 -13.18
C ASP A 68 -2.26 -8.09 -12.55
N ALA A 69 -2.81 -7.04 -13.16
CA ALA A 69 -2.71 -5.69 -12.61
C ALA A 69 -3.32 -5.62 -11.20
N ILE A 70 -2.63 -4.94 -10.29
CA ILE A 70 -3.08 -4.68 -8.91
C ILE A 70 -3.99 -3.45 -8.80
N SER A 71 -4.05 -2.65 -9.87
CA SER A 71 -5.02 -1.58 -10.05
C SER A 71 -5.34 -1.42 -11.54
N GLU A 72 -6.59 -1.08 -11.82
CA GLU A 72 -7.09 -0.73 -13.15
C GLU A 72 -7.48 0.76 -13.24
N THR A 73 -7.13 1.54 -12.22
CA THR A 73 -7.46 2.97 -12.12
C THR A 73 -6.23 3.87 -12.04
N GLY A 74 -5.04 3.28 -11.91
CA GLY A 74 -3.80 4.00 -11.65
C GLY A 74 -3.59 4.41 -10.18
N TYR A 75 -4.48 3.98 -9.28
CA TYR A 75 -4.39 4.25 -7.85
C TYR A 75 -4.16 2.99 -7.04
N HIS A 76 -3.34 3.09 -5.99
CA HIS A 76 -3.17 2.04 -5.00
C HIS A 76 -2.93 2.65 -3.62
N GLU A 77 -3.43 2.00 -2.57
CA GLU A 77 -3.38 2.50 -1.20
C GLU A 77 -2.81 1.44 -0.25
N GLY A 78 -2.10 1.91 0.77
CA GLY A 78 -1.59 1.09 1.86
C GLY A 78 -1.53 1.87 3.16
N ILE A 79 -1.19 1.19 4.26
CA ILE A 79 -1.02 1.82 5.58
C ILE A 79 0.41 1.68 6.05
N ILE A 80 1.04 2.83 6.34
CA ILE A 80 2.35 2.89 6.98
C ILE A 80 2.19 2.76 8.49
N VAL A 81 2.96 1.85 9.08
CA VAL A 81 3.16 1.73 10.53
C VAL A 81 4.66 1.75 10.82
N ILE A 82 5.06 2.47 11.87
CA ILE A 82 6.46 2.47 12.31
C ILE A 82 6.71 1.25 13.20
N ILE A 83 7.51 0.30 12.72
CA ILE A 83 7.90 -0.91 13.44
C ILE A 83 9.42 -0.91 13.56
N ASP A 84 9.94 -0.98 14.79
CA ASP A 84 11.39 -1.01 15.05
C ASP A 84 12.17 0.16 14.41
N GLY A 85 11.50 1.31 14.29
CA GLY A 85 12.07 2.54 13.70
C GLY A 85 11.96 2.62 12.17
N MET A 86 11.35 1.63 11.52
CA MET A 86 11.20 1.56 10.07
C MET A 86 9.75 1.78 9.64
N GLU A 87 9.54 2.47 8.52
CA GLU A 87 8.24 2.60 7.87
C GLU A 87 7.90 1.30 7.12
N ILE A 88 6.96 0.54 7.66
CA ILE A 88 6.44 -0.69 7.07
C ILE A 88 5.05 -0.41 6.49
N VAL A 89 4.86 -0.74 5.21
CA VAL A 89 3.59 -0.60 4.51
C VAL A 89 2.87 -1.95 4.53
N PHE A 90 1.60 -1.92 4.93
CA PHE A 90 0.67 -3.04 4.80
C PHE A 90 -0.37 -2.69 3.72
N ASP A 91 -0.60 -3.61 2.80
CA ASP A 91 -1.72 -3.59 1.85
C ASP A 91 -2.22 -5.02 1.59
N ASN A 92 -3.22 -5.16 0.72
CA ASN A 92 -3.83 -6.45 0.39
C ASN A 92 -2.89 -7.42 -0.37
N HIS A 93 -1.76 -6.95 -0.88
CA HIS A 93 -0.76 -7.77 -1.59
C HIS A 93 0.47 -8.06 -0.72
N HIS A 94 0.69 -7.28 0.33
CA HIS A 94 1.78 -7.39 1.29
C HIS A 94 1.24 -7.53 2.72
N PRO A 95 0.50 -8.61 3.03
CA PRO A 95 -0.11 -8.77 4.35
C PRO A 95 0.93 -8.90 5.47
N GLN A 96 2.14 -9.37 5.17
CA GLN A 96 3.25 -9.44 6.12
C GLN A 96 3.92 -8.07 6.38
N GLY A 97 3.50 -7.05 5.63
CA GLY A 97 4.16 -5.77 5.57
C GLY A 97 5.46 -5.83 4.77
N ILE A 98 5.84 -4.69 4.19
CA ILE A 98 7.05 -4.52 3.40
C ILE A 98 7.66 -3.15 3.70
N ALA A 99 8.98 -3.00 3.58
CA ALA A 99 9.61 -1.70 3.77
C ALA A 99 9.07 -0.72 2.73
N LYS A 100 8.70 0.50 3.15
CA LYS A 100 8.13 1.51 2.24
C LYS A 100 8.97 1.77 0.98
N VAL A 101 10.29 1.79 1.12
CA VAL A 101 11.22 1.99 -0.01
C VAL A 101 11.09 0.86 -1.03
N GLU A 102 10.95 -0.38 -0.56
CA GLU A 102 10.76 -1.56 -1.40
C GLU A 102 9.37 -1.56 -2.04
N TRP A 103 8.33 -1.26 -1.27
CA TRP A 103 6.95 -1.10 -1.75
C TRP A 103 6.85 -0.09 -2.91
N LEU A 104 7.43 1.10 -2.76
CA LEU A 104 7.48 2.11 -3.82
C LEU A 104 8.30 1.67 -5.03
N GLY A 105 9.31 0.83 -4.81
CA GLY A 105 10.19 0.32 -5.86
C GLY A 105 9.51 -0.69 -6.78
N ASN A 106 8.59 -1.50 -6.24
CA ASN A 106 7.97 -2.63 -6.93
C ASN A 106 6.98 -2.22 -8.03
N PHE A 107 6.45 -1.01 -7.97
CA PHE A 107 5.37 -0.58 -8.86
C PHE A 107 5.83 -0.36 -10.31
N GLN A 108 5.13 -0.97 -11.25
CA GLN A 108 5.33 -0.78 -12.68
C GLN A 108 4.04 -0.32 -13.35
N PHE A 109 4.17 0.66 -14.24
CA PHE A 109 3.09 1.16 -15.08
C PHE A 109 3.66 1.72 -16.38
N PHE A 110 2.82 1.91 -17.39
CA PHE A 110 3.24 2.31 -18.74
C PHE A 110 4.18 3.53 -18.73
N GLY A 111 3.78 4.59 -18.03
CA GLY A 111 4.54 5.83 -17.90
C GLY A 111 5.94 5.66 -17.33
N LYS A 112 6.11 4.87 -16.25
CA LYS A 112 7.43 4.59 -15.67
C LYS A 112 8.33 3.86 -16.66
N ILE A 113 7.81 2.81 -17.29
CA ILE A 113 8.58 1.93 -18.18
C ILE A 113 9.02 2.65 -19.46
N HIS A 114 8.10 3.40 -20.07
CA HIS A 114 8.32 3.92 -21.43
C HIS A 114 8.66 5.41 -21.48
N LEU A 115 8.28 6.17 -20.45
CA LEU A 115 8.38 7.63 -20.45
C LEU A 115 9.23 8.17 -19.28
N GLY A 116 9.71 7.30 -18.39
CA GLY A 116 10.45 7.70 -17.20
C GLY A 116 9.60 8.51 -16.20
N GLN A 117 8.28 8.33 -16.19
CA GLN A 117 7.39 8.98 -15.24
C GLN A 117 7.60 8.44 -13.83
N GLU A 118 7.52 9.33 -12.84
CA GLU A 118 7.55 8.99 -11.43
C GLU A 118 6.14 8.84 -10.86
N LEU A 119 6.00 8.12 -9.76
CA LEU A 119 4.74 8.04 -9.01
C LEU A 119 4.48 9.35 -8.28
N ILE A 120 3.22 9.79 -8.24
CA ILE A 120 2.78 10.78 -7.27
C ILE A 120 2.42 10.05 -5.98
N VAL A 121 3.11 10.40 -4.88
CA VAL A 121 2.90 9.80 -3.56
C VAL A 121 2.32 10.83 -2.61
N THR A 122 1.26 10.47 -1.89
CA THR A 122 0.70 11.29 -0.80
C THR A 122 0.61 10.48 0.48
N GLU A 123 0.83 11.17 1.61
CA GLU A 123 0.78 10.58 2.95
C GLU A 123 -0.08 11.42 3.88
N GLU A 124 -0.95 10.77 4.65
CA GLU A 124 -1.83 11.41 5.62
C GLU A 124 -1.76 10.69 6.98
N ASN A 125 -1.35 11.40 8.03
CA ASN A 125 -1.32 10.87 9.40
C ASN A 125 -2.75 10.73 9.96
N PHE A 126 -2.96 9.76 10.85
CA PHE A 126 -4.22 9.58 11.58
C PHE A 126 -4.06 9.05 12.99
#